data_AF-A0AAE5XKI2-F1
#
_entry.id   AF-A0AAE5XKI2-F1
#
_cell.length_a   1.000
_cell.length_b   1.000
_cell.length_c   1.000
_cell.angle_alpha   90.00
_cell.angle_beta   90.00
_cell.angle_gamma   90.00
#
_symmetry.space_group_name_H-M   'P 1'
#
loop_
_entity.id
_entity.type
_entity.pdbx_description
1 polymer ?
#
loop_
_entity_poly.entity_id
_entity_poly.type
_entity_poly.pdbx_seq_one_letter_code
_entity_poly.pdbx_strand_id
1 'polypeptide(L)'
;MRKKYDIQALDYEYAKRWIDNKFRDAAFPGGADAAPDRRRRAAKALTRAASHSSLNAWCEKWMTSKEWNAMKNAIRAARLRREKQRGTAVPTRGVDLNVMAHQIVSALAKAEGVTISELIEMKLKKDFQRLKRKMRR
;
A
#
# COMPACT_ATOMS: atom_id res chain seq x y z
N MET A 1 10.58 6.57 18.46
CA MET A 1 11.10 5.71 17.36
C MET A 1 9.94 5.23 16.49
N ARG A 2 9.99 5.45 15.17
CA ARG A 2 8.95 5.00 14.23
C ARG A 2 9.11 3.48 14.04
N LYS A 3 8.09 2.67 14.36
CA LYS A 3 8.14 1.21 14.14
C LYS A 3 8.55 0.93 12.70
N LYS A 4 9.66 0.20 12.51
CA LYS A 4 10.05 -0.31 11.19
C LYS A 4 8.88 -1.16 10.66
N TYR A 5 8.59 -1.01 9.36
CA TYR A 5 7.49 -1.76 8.75
C TYR A 5 7.80 -3.25 8.86
N ASP A 6 6.83 -4.03 9.31
CA ASP A 6 6.95 -5.47 9.50
C ASP A 6 6.13 -6.21 8.45
N ILE A 7 6.80 -7.01 7.63
CA ILE A 7 6.13 -7.90 6.68
C ILE A 7 5.41 -8.97 7.50
N GLN A 8 4.08 -9.02 7.41
CA GLN A 8 3.32 -10.03 8.14
C GLN A 8 3.47 -11.40 7.46
N ALA A 9 3.30 -12.49 8.21
CA ALA A 9 3.36 -13.85 7.67
C ALA A 9 2.45 -14.05 6.44
N LEU A 10 1.26 -13.44 6.45
CA LEU A 10 0.31 -13.48 5.34
C LEU A 10 0.77 -12.76 4.07
N ASP A 11 1.73 -11.84 4.17
CA ASP A 11 2.27 -11.08 3.05
C ASP A 11 3.54 -11.71 2.46
N TYR A 12 4.13 -12.69 3.15
CA TYR A 12 5.44 -13.27 2.80
C TYR A 12 5.50 -13.74 1.35
N GLU A 13 4.56 -14.58 0.93
CA GLU A 13 4.53 -15.13 -0.44
C GLU A 13 4.41 -14.04 -1.51
N TYR A 14 3.59 -13.02 -1.25
CA TYR A 14 3.42 -11.90 -2.17
C TYR A 14 4.69 -11.03 -2.23
N ALA A 15 5.29 -10.74 -1.07
CA ALA A 15 6.52 -9.97 -0.96
C ALA A 15 7.68 -10.68 -1.66
N LYS A 16 7.84 -11.98 -1.44
CA LYS A 16 8.86 -12.81 -2.08
C LYS A 16 8.70 -12.82 -3.60
N ARG A 17 7.48 -13.09 -4.09
CA ARG A 17 7.18 -13.03 -5.54
C ARG A 17 7.44 -11.65 -6.14
N TRP A 18 7.11 -10.57 -5.41
CA TRP A 18 7.38 -9.21 -5.87
C TRP A 18 8.88 -8.97 -6.02
N ILE A 19 9.68 -9.41 -5.04
CA ILE A 19 11.15 -9.31 -5.06
C ILE A 19 11.72 -10.14 -6.22
N ASP A 20 11.29 -11.40 -6.39
CA ASP A 20 11.72 -12.27 -7.48
C ASP A 20 11.43 -11.66 -8.85
N ASN A 21 10.25 -11.05 -9.02
CA ASN A 21 9.91 -10.33 -10.25
C ASN A 21 10.77 -9.08 -10.44
N LYS A 22 11.13 -8.39 -9.36
CA LYS A 22 12.00 -7.21 -9.40
C LYS A 22 13.45 -7.55 -9.72
N PHE A 23 13.90 -8.77 -9.44
CA PHE A 23 15.19 -9.27 -9.91
C PHE A 23 15.30 -9.34 -11.44
N ARG A 24 14.23 -9.13 -12.23
CA ARG A 24 14.33 -8.93 -13.68
C ARG A 24 14.92 -7.56 -14.05
N ASP A 25 14.80 -6.57 -13.17
CA ASP A 25 15.40 -5.25 -13.31
C ASP A 25 16.90 -5.33 -12.99
N ALA A 26 17.74 -4.87 -13.92
CA ALA A 26 19.19 -4.95 -13.76
C ALA A 26 19.71 -4.08 -12.60
N ALA A 27 19.01 -2.99 -12.30
CA ALA A 27 19.33 -2.04 -11.23
C ALA A 27 18.84 -2.52 -9.85
N PHE A 28 18.18 -3.68 -9.76
CA PHE A 28 17.65 -4.20 -8.50
C PHE A 28 18.52 -5.34 -7.94
N PRO A 29 18.74 -5.39 -6.60
CA PRO A 29 18.42 -4.38 -5.60
C PRO A 29 19.53 -3.33 -5.48
N GLY A 30 19.18 -2.08 -5.16
CA GLY A 30 20.15 -1.03 -4.79
C GLY A 30 20.24 0.17 -5.73
N GLY A 31 19.54 0.17 -6.86
CA GLY A 31 19.60 1.23 -7.87
C GLY A 31 20.68 1.01 -8.94
N ALA A 32 20.87 2.01 -9.79
CA ALA A 32 21.74 1.94 -10.98
C ALA A 32 23.22 1.62 -10.66
N ASP A 33 23.68 1.94 -9.45
CA ASP A 33 25.06 1.71 -8.99
C ASP A 33 25.27 0.35 -8.32
N ALA A 34 24.29 -0.55 -8.41
CA ALA A 34 24.40 -1.89 -7.82
C ALA A 34 25.43 -2.74 -8.58
N ALA A 35 26.65 -2.84 -8.04
CA ALA A 35 27.69 -3.72 -8.57
C ALA A 35 27.16 -5.17 -8.76
N PRO A 36 27.53 -5.87 -9.85
CA PRO A 36 27.04 -7.24 -10.15
C PRO A 36 27.19 -8.21 -8.97
N ASP A 37 28.30 -8.12 -8.23
CA ASP A 37 28.54 -8.94 -7.04
C ASP A 37 27.58 -8.66 -5.88
N ARG A 38 27.16 -7.41 -5.70
CA ARG A 38 26.16 -7.03 -4.70
C ARG A 38 24.84 -7.74 -5.00
N ARG A 39 24.42 -7.72 -6.26
CA ARG A 39 23.19 -8.37 -6.73
C ARG A 39 23.26 -9.89 -6.57
N ARG A 40 24.39 -10.52 -6.90
CA ARG A 40 24.61 -11.97 -6.71
C ARG A 40 24.53 -12.36 -5.23
N ARG A 41 25.15 -11.59 -4.34
CA ARG A 41 25.07 -11.80 -2.89
C ARG A 41 23.65 -11.60 -2.36
N ALA A 42 22.93 -10.59 -2.85
CA ALA A 42 21.54 -10.35 -2.48
C ALA A 42 20.64 -11.52 -2.90
N ALA A 43 20.78 -12.04 -4.13
CA ALA A 43 20.04 -13.21 -4.61
C ALA A 43 20.31 -14.46 -3.75
N LYS A 44 21.59 -14.73 -3.42
CA LYS A 44 21.97 -15.85 -2.53
C LYS A 44 21.44 -15.67 -1.10
N ALA A 45 21.35 -14.44 -0.61
CA ALA A 45 20.76 -14.17 0.70
C ALA A 45 19.23 -14.33 0.68
N LEU A 46 18.58 -14.02 -0.44
CA LEU A 46 17.13 -14.15 -0.59
C LEU A 46 16.68 -15.60 -0.56
N THR A 47 17.45 -16.52 -1.17
CA THR A 47 17.13 -17.95 -1.14
C THR A 47 17.14 -18.54 0.27
N ARG A 48 17.86 -17.90 1.21
CA ARG A 48 17.91 -18.26 2.63
C ARG A 48 16.82 -17.57 3.47
N ALA A 49 16.10 -16.61 2.92
CA ALA A 49 15.03 -15.90 3.61
C ALA A 49 13.73 -16.73 3.57
N ALA A 50 13.63 -17.74 4.44
CA ALA A 50 12.53 -18.70 4.47
C ALA A 50 11.30 -18.24 5.28
N SER A 51 11.43 -17.17 6.07
CA SER A 51 10.35 -16.62 6.92
C SER A 51 10.15 -15.13 6.68
N HIS A 52 8.97 -14.61 7.07
CA HIS A 52 8.67 -13.18 6.97
C HIS A 52 9.69 -12.29 7.69
N SER A 53 10.17 -12.71 8.88
CA SER A 53 11.21 -11.99 9.62
C SER A 53 12.54 -11.97 8.87
N SER A 54 12.97 -13.11 8.33
CA SER A 54 14.21 -13.20 7.54
C SER A 54 14.11 -12.41 6.23
N LEU A 55 12.92 -12.36 5.62
CA LEU A 55 12.66 -11.55 4.44
C LEU A 55 12.70 -10.06 4.78
N ASN A 56 12.15 -9.65 5.93
CA ASN A 56 12.20 -8.27 6.39
C ASN A 56 13.66 -7.81 6.59
N ALA A 57 14.47 -8.64 7.25
CA ALA A 57 15.90 -8.40 7.44
C ALA A 57 16.67 -8.34 6.11
N TRP A 58 16.32 -9.20 5.15
CA TRP A 58 16.89 -9.16 3.81
C TRP A 58 16.62 -7.79 3.16
N CYS A 59 15.37 -7.36 3.19
CA CYS A 59 15.01 -6.13 2.54
C CYS A 59 15.64 -4.89 3.18
N GLU A 60 15.71 -4.83 4.51
CA GLU A 60 16.40 -3.74 5.24
C GLU A 60 17.87 -3.63 4.83
N LYS A 61 18.52 -4.77 4.56
CA LYS A 61 19.94 -4.82 4.18
C LYS A 61 20.19 -4.45 2.71
N TRP A 62 19.33 -4.91 1.81
CA TRP A 62 19.64 -4.89 0.38
C TRP A 62 18.89 -3.80 -0.40
N MET A 63 17.71 -3.38 0.06
CA MET A 63 16.87 -2.42 -0.66
C MET A 63 17.12 -0.98 -0.19
N THR A 64 17.03 -0.06 -1.14
CA THR A 64 16.95 1.38 -0.86
C THR A 64 15.59 1.73 -0.23
N SER A 65 15.53 2.87 0.46
CA SER A 65 14.25 3.41 0.99
C SER A 65 13.17 3.55 -0.09
N LYS A 66 13.55 3.88 -1.33
CA LYS A 66 12.63 4.01 -2.48
C LYS A 66 12.03 2.66 -2.87
N GLU A 67 12.87 1.66 -3.09
CA GLU A 67 12.43 0.29 -3.41
C GLU A 67 11.59 -0.29 -2.27
N TRP A 68 11.99 -0.01 -1.02
CA TRP A 68 11.28 -0.44 0.17
C TRP A 68 9.87 0.15 0.25
N ASN A 69 9.73 1.45 -0.02
CA ASN A 69 8.44 2.11 -0.08
C ASN A 69 7.57 1.58 -1.23
N ALA A 70 8.16 1.32 -2.40
CA ALA A 70 7.44 0.75 -3.54
C ALA A 70 6.86 -0.64 -3.20
N MET A 71 7.65 -1.50 -2.55
CA MET A 71 7.18 -2.83 -2.14
C MET A 71 6.06 -2.75 -1.11
N LYS A 72 6.19 -1.89 -0.09
CA LYS A 72 5.15 -1.69 0.93
C LYS A 72 3.82 -1.26 0.31
N ASN A 73 3.86 -0.36 -0.68
CA ASN A 73 2.67 0.07 -1.39
C ASN A 73 2.07 -1.08 -2.21
N ALA A 74 2.89 -1.91 -2.86
CA ALA A 74 2.43 -3.08 -3.59
C ALA A 74 1.76 -4.12 -2.66
N ILE A 75 2.32 -4.38 -1.47
CA ILE A 75 1.74 -5.28 -0.46
C ILE A 75 0.40 -4.74 0.03
N ARG A 76 0.33 -3.46 0.40
CA ARG A 76 -0.94 -2.82 0.83
C ARG A 76 -2.02 -2.92 -0.23
N ALA A 77 -1.68 -2.66 -1.50
CA ALA A 77 -2.61 -2.80 -2.60
C ALA A 77 -3.07 -4.26 -2.80
N ALA A 78 -2.17 -5.24 -2.65
CA ALA A 78 -2.51 -6.65 -2.72
C ALA A 78 -3.45 -7.09 -1.60
N ARG A 79 -3.19 -6.62 -0.37
CA ARG A 79 -4.05 -6.86 0.79
C ARG A 79 -5.45 -6.30 0.56
N LEU A 80 -5.55 -5.04 0.12
CA LEU A 80 -6.83 -4.43 -0.21
C LEU A 80 -7.58 -5.22 -1.30
N ARG A 81 -6.88 -5.70 -2.34
CA ARG A 81 -7.49 -6.55 -3.38
C ARG A 81 -8.03 -7.86 -2.80
N ARG A 82 -7.27 -8.51 -1.91
CA ARG A 82 -7.70 -9.75 -1.23
C ARG A 82 -8.91 -9.52 -0.34
N GLU A 83 -8.95 -8.43 0.41
CA GLU A 83 -10.10 -8.06 1.24
C GLU A 83 -11.34 -7.74 0.40
N LYS A 84 -11.16 -7.07 -0.75
CA LYS A 84 -12.24 -6.85 -1.73
C LYS A 84 -12.78 -8.16 -2.30
N GLN A 85 -11.92 -9.10 -2.68
CA GLN A 85 -12.33 -10.42 -3.19
C GLN A 85 -13.09 -11.25 -2.14
N ARG A 86 -12.74 -11.10 -0.86
CA ARG A 86 -13.41 -11.78 0.27
C ARG A 86 -14.72 -11.13 0.67
N GLY A 87 -15.10 -10.00 0.05
CA GLY A 87 -16.28 -9.22 0.43
C GLY A 87 -16.16 -8.56 1.81
N THR A 88 -14.98 -8.58 2.44
CA THR A 88 -14.74 -8.01 3.78
C THR A 88 -14.35 -6.54 3.72
N ALA A 89 -13.96 -6.03 2.54
CA ALA A 89 -13.70 -4.61 2.35
C ALA A 89 -14.99 -3.84 2.07
N VAL A 90 -15.13 -2.66 2.68
CA VAL A 90 -16.16 -1.69 2.26
C VAL A 90 -15.95 -1.39 0.77
N PRO A 91 -16.99 -1.55 -0.09
CA PRO A 91 -16.86 -1.26 -1.51
C PRO A 91 -16.44 0.20 -1.71
N THR A 92 -15.29 0.43 -2.35
CA THR A 92 -14.84 1.77 -2.71
C THR A 92 -14.98 2.04 -4.20
N ARG A 93 -15.31 3.29 -4.56
CA ARG A 93 -15.36 3.80 -5.93
C ARG A 93 -14.36 4.94 -6.08
N GLY A 94 -13.69 4.98 -7.23
CA GLY A 94 -12.87 6.14 -7.60
C GLY A 94 -13.76 7.27 -8.08
N VAL A 95 -13.47 8.48 -7.64
CA VAL A 95 -14.12 9.71 -8.11
C VAL A 95 -13.02 10.74 -8.35
N ASP A 96 -13.14 11.48 -9.44
CA ASP A 96 -12.23 12.59 -9.72
C ASP A 96 -12.78 13.85 -9.07
N LEU A 97 -11.93 14.55 -8.31
CA LEU A 97 -12.21 15.84 -7.72
C LEU A 97 -11.32 16.88 -8.38
N ASN A 98 -11.84 18.08 -8.59
CA ASN A 98 -10.96 19.19 -8.94
C ASN A 98 -9.98 19.48 -7.78
N VAL A 99 -8.86 20.14 -8.09
CA VAL A 99 -7.76 20.36 -7.15
C VAL A 99 -8.23 21.05 -5.86
N MET A 100 -9.03 22.10 -6.00
CA MET A 100 -9.53 22.88 -4.87
C MET A 100 -10.47 22.06 -3.97
N ALA A 101 -11.40 21.31 -4.57
CA ALA A 101 -12.32 20.44 -3.84
C ALA A 101 -11.54 19.39 -3.05
N HIS A 102 -10.53 18.77 -3.67
CA HIS A 102 -9.66 17.81 -2.99
C HIS A 102 -8.91 18.44 -1.81
N GLN A 103 -8.35 19.65 -1.98
CA GLN A 103 -7.67 20.36 -0.89
C GLN A 103 -8.59 20.64 0.29
N ILE A 104 -9.80 21.15 0.03
CA ILE A 104 -10.79 21.48 1.06
C ILE A 104 -11.16 20.22 1.86
N VAL A 105 -11.60 19.16 1.18
CA VAL A 105 -12.04 17.94 1.89
C VAL A 105 -10.89 17.25 2.61
N SER A 106 -9.68 17.28 2.06
CA SER A 106 -8.49 16.71 2.71
C SER A 106 -8.11 17.48 3.99
N ALA A 107 -8.14 18.81 3.94
CA ALA A 107 -7.81 19.65 5.09
C ALA A 107 -8.83 19.47 6.22
N LEU A 108 -10.12 19.46 5.90
CA LEU A 108 -11.19 19.27 6.88
C LEU A 108 -11.15 17.87 7.50
N ALA A 109 -11.00 16.83 6.69
CA ALA A 109 -10.91 15.45 7.19
C ALA A 109 -9.72 15.30 8.16
N LYS A 110 -8.58 15.89 7.83
CA LYS A 110 -7.40 15.91 8.70
C LYS A 110 -7.64 16.67 10.00
N ALA A 111 -8.31 17.82 9.96
CA ALA A 111 -8.62 18.63 11.14
C ALA A 111 -9.60 17.91 12.08
N GLU A 112 -10.57 17.19 11.53
CA GLU A 112 -11.57 16.42 12.29
C GLU A 112 -11.06 15.01 12.69
N GLY A 113 -9.88 14.59 12.21
CA GLY A 113 -9.31 13.28 12.54
C GLY A 113 -10.03 12.09 11.90
N VAL A 114 -10.75 12.32 10.80
CA VAL A 114 -11.57 11.32 10.09
C VAL A 114 -11.07 11.10 8.65
N THR A 115 -11.60 10.09 7.97
CA THR A 115 -11.37 9.88 6.54
C THR A 115 -12.24 10.80 5.69
N ILE A 116 -11.85 11.02 4.42
CA ILE A 116 -12.66 11.81 3.47
C ILE A 116 -14.06 11.20 3.29
N SER A 117 -14.18 9.87 3.24
CA SER A 117 -15.48 9.18 3.13
C SER A 117 -16.35 9.45 4.36
N GLU A 118 -15.80 9.34 5.57
CA GLU A 118 -16.52 9.65 6.81
C GLU A 118 -16.93 11.11 6.88
N LEU A 119 -16.06 12.05 6.50
CA LEU A 119 -16.39 13.47 6.43
C LEU A 119 -17.57 13.70 5.48
N ILE A 120 -17.54 13.12 4.28
CA ILE A 120 -18.63 13.24 3.29
C ILE A 120 -19.94 12.70 3.88
N GLU A 121 -19.91 11.53 4.51
CA GLU A 121 -21.09 10.96 5.16
C GLU A 121 -21.59 11.86 6.30
N MET A 122 -20.71 12.34 7.17
CA MET A 122 -21.08 13.23 8.29
C MET A 122 -21.77 14.50 7.81
N LYS A 123 -21.24 15.14 6.75
CA LYS A 123 -21.78 16.40 6.23
C LYS A 123 -23.01 16.22 5.35
N LEU A 124 -23.07 15.16 4.52
CA LEU A 124 -24.08 15.05 3.45
C LEU A 124 -25.13 13.95 3.66
N LYS A 125 -25.00 13.06 4.66
CA LYS A 125 -25.91 11.92 4.84
C LYS A 125 -27.38 12.34 5.00
N LYS A 126 -27.65 13.41 5.75
CA LYS A 126 -29.03 13.91 5.95
C LYS A 126 -29.64 14.38 4.63
N ASP A 127 -28.90 15.15 3.85
CA ASP A 127 -29.35 15.65 2.55
C ASP A 127 -29.56 14.52 1.55
N PHE A 128 -28.63 13.56 1.50
CA PHE A 128 -28.77 12.37 0.67
C PHE A 128 -30.01 11.54 1.04
N GLN A 129 -30.28 11.33 2.33
CA GLN A 129 -31.48 10.62 2.78
C GLN A 129 -32.77 11.34 2.38
N ARG A 130 -32.80 12.68 2.49
CA ARG A 130 -33.94 13.49 2.06
C ARG A 130 -34.18 13.39 0.56
N LEU A 131 -33.12 13.46 -0.25
CA LEU A 131 -33.20 13.30 -1.71
C LEU A 131 -33.75 11.90 -2.08
N LYS A 132 -33.20 10.84 -1.46
CA LYS A 132 -33.61 9.45 -1.72
C LYS A 132 -35.09 9.20 -1.44
N ARG A 133 -35.67 9.87 -0.42
CA ARG A 133 -37.12 9.78 -0.13
C ARG A 133 -37.97 10.44 -1.21
N LYS A 134 -37.51 11.56 -1.80
CA LYS A 134 -38.23 12.24 -2.88
C LYS A 134 -38.24 11.41 -4.17
N MET A 135 -37.12 10.78 -4.51
CA MET A 135 -36.99 9.97 -5.74
C MET A 135 -37.77 8.63 -5.72
N ARG A 136 -38.37 8.27 -4.59
CA ARG A 136 -39.17 7.05 -4.43
C ARG A 136 -40.68 7.28 -4.54
N ARG A 137 -41.10 8.55 -4.65
CA ARG A 137 -42.48 8.96 -4.90
C ARG A 137 -42.63 9.26 -6.38
#